data_AF-A0A919J452-F1
#
_entry.id   AF-A0A919J452-F1
#
_cell.length_a   1.000
_cell.length_b   1.000
_cell.length_c   1.000
_cell.angle_alpha   90.00
_cell.angle_beta   90.00
_cell.angle_gamma   90.00
#
_symmetry.space_group_name_H-M   'P 1'
#
loop_
_entity.id
_entity.type
_entity.pdbx_description
1 polymer ?
#
loop_
_entity_poly.entity_id
_entity_poly.type
_entity_poly.pdbx_seq_one_letter_code
_entity_poly.pdbx_strand_id
1 'polypeptide(L)'
;MILDQHSVVRLRGCFGTCVRAGQRQWRHLLAVAPERYLAAEAEEEKLRAQLGDVAILKERRAGVSRPLPLRELRRRVQHVDAAA
;
A
#
# COMPACT_ATOMS: atom_id res chain seq x y z
N MET A 1 -25.49 6.21 -23.63
CA MET A 1 -25.09 5.64 -22.32
C MET A 1 -23.80 4.88 -22.52
N ILE A 2 -22.65 5.55 -22.36
CA ILE A 2 -21.33 4.90 -22.44
C ILE A 2 -20.87 4.70 -21.00
N LEU A 3 -20.98 3.47 -20.51
CA LEU A 3 -20.36 3.04 -19.26
C LEU A 3 -18.86 2.85 -19.54
N ASP A 4 -18.05 3.69 -18.88
CA ASP A 4 -16.59 3.71 -18.99
C ASP A 4 -15.97 2.39 -18.48
N GLN A 5 -15.14 1.78 -19.32
CA GLN A 5 -14.56 0.45 -19.21
C GLN A 5 -13.19 0.42 -18.52
N HIS A 6 -13.00 1.05 -17.34
CA HIS A 6 -11.67 1.06 -16.67
C HIS A 6 -11.59 0.50 -15.23
N SER A 7 -12.57 -0.26 -14.76
CA SER A 7 -12.52 -0.85 -13.39
C SER A 7 -12.61 -2.37 -13.36
N VAL A 8 -11.64 -3.07 -13.96
CA VAL A 8 -11.41 -4.49 -13.63
C VAL A 8 -10.19 -4.59 -12.71
N VAL A 9 -10.33 -4.12 -11.47
CA VAL A 9 -9.36 -4.41 -10.40
C VAL A 9 -9.57 -5.86 -9.99
N ARG A 10 -8.78 -6.75 -10.58
CA ARG A 10 -8.79 -8.17 -10.26
C ARG A 10 -8.15 -8.40 -8.88
N LEU A 11 -8.97 -8.51 -7.83
CA LEU A 11 -8.57 -8.98 -6.50
C LEU A 11 -8.26 -10.48 -6.55
N ARG A 12 -7.06 -10.86 -7.03
CA ARG A 12 -6.59 -12.26 -6.98
C ARG A 12 -6.19 -12.62 -5.56
N GLY A 13 -6.89 -13.59 -4.96
CA GLY A 13 -6.47 -14.52 -3.90
C GLY A 13 -6.14 -13.98 -2.51
N CYS A 14 -5.63 -12.77 -2.39
CA CYS A 14 -5.18 -12.19 -1.11
C CYS A 14 -6.03 -11.01 -0.67
N PHE A 15 -7.26 -10.84 -1.19
CA PHE A 15 -8.18 -9.77 -0.77
C PHE A 15 -7.56 -8.35 -0.72
N GLY A 16 -6.56 -8.09 -1.57
CA GLY A 16 -5.89 -6.79 -1.67
C GLY A 16 -4.64 -6.59 -0.79
N THR A 17 -4.21 -7.57 0.01
CA THR A 17 -2.99 -7.50 0.85
C THR A 17 -1.80 -8.26 0.27
N CYS A 18 -1.84 -8.63 -1.01
CA CYS A 18 -0.74 -9.37 -1.64
C CYS A 18 0.56 -8.53 -1.65
N VAL A 19 1.59 -9.01 -0.96
CA VAL A 19 2.92 -8.35 -0.91
C VAL A 19 3.55 -8.21 -2.29
N ARG A 20 3.26 -9.13 -3.22
CA ARG A 20 3.78 -9.10 -4.61
C ARG A 20 3.03 -8.13 -5.52
N ALA A 21 1.81 -7.72 -5.17
CA ALA A 21 1.01 -6.80 -5.99
C ALA A 21 1.52 -5.35 -5.95
N GLY A 22 2.40 -5.03 -4.98
CA GLY A 22 3.12 -3.75 -4.92
C GLY A 22 2.25 -2.55 -4.54
N GLN A 23 2.85 -1.37 -4.60
CA GLN A 23 2.30 -0.13 -4.00
C GLN A 23 0.90 0.24 -4.53
N ARG A 24 0.61 0.02 -5.82
CA ARG A 24 -0.71 0.35 -6.43
C ARG A 24 -1.86 -0.40 -5.76
N GLN A 25 -1.68 -1.68 -5.48
CA GLN A 25 -2.70 -2.50 -4.83
C GLN A 25 -2.95 -2.01 -3.40
N TRP A 26 -1.89 -1.66 -2.67
CA TRP A 26 -2.00 -1.15 -1.30
C TRP A 26 -2.66 0.23 -1.22
N ARG A 27 -2.43 1.12 -2.21
CA ARG A 27 -3.18 2.38 -2.32
C ARG A 27 -4.66 2.14 -2.58
N HIS A 28 -5.00 1.18 -3.45
CA HIS A 28 -6.38 0.82 -3.69
C HIS A 28 -7.04 0.24 -2.43
N LEU A 29 -6.33 -0.65 -1.71
CA LEU A 29 -6.80 -1.18 -0.43
C LEU A 29 -7.08 -0.06 0.58
N LEU A 30 -6.20 0.93 0.69
CA LEU A 30 -6.41 2.09 1.56
C LEU A 30 -7.70 2.85 1.20
N ALA A 31 -8.02 2.97 -0.09
CA ALA A 31 -9.22 3.65 -0.56
C ALA A 31 -10.52 2.85 -0.35
N VAL A 32 -10.48 1.52 -0.53
CA VAL A 32 -11.71 0.69 -0.51
C VAL A 32 -11.96 -0.07 0.79
N ALA A 33 -10.93 -0.30 1.60
CA ALA A 33 -10.98 -1.04 2.86
C ALA A 33 -9.89 -0.55 3.83
N PRO A 34 -9.98 0.72 4.30
CA PRO A 34 -8.97 1.35 5.14
C PRO A 34 -8.71 0.60 6.46
N GLU A 35 -9.72 -0.06 7.03
CA GLU A 35 -9.60 -0.87 8.24
C GLU A 35 -8.61 -2.03 8.06
N ARG A 36 -8.63 -2.69 6.89
CA ARG A 36 -7.69 -3.77 6.55
C ARG A 36 -6.29 -3.24 6.33
N TYR A 37 -6.19 -2.07 5.71
CA TYR A 37 -4.92 -1.39 5.55
C TYR A 37 -4.29 -1.07 6.92
N LEU A 38 -5.07 -0.51 7.85
CA LEU A 38 -4.61 -0.15 9.19
C LEU A 38 -4.22 -1.38 10.02
N ALA A 39 -4.95 -2.49 9.89
CA ALA A 39 -4.56 -3.75 10.52
C ALA A 39 -3.20 -4.23 10.00
N ALA A 40 -2.97 -4.21 8.68
CA ALA A 40 -1.69 -4.57 8.09
C ALA A 40 -0.56 -3.61 8.48
N GLU A 41 -0.84 -2.31 8.57
CA GLU A 41 0.12 -1.29 9.06
C GLU A 41 0.53 -1.57 10.51
N ALA A 42 -0.42 -1.91 11.39
CA ALA A 42 -0.15 -2.23 12.77
C ALA A 42 0.70 -3.51 12.93
N GLU A 43 0.41 -4.55 12.14
CA GLU A 43 1.22 -5.77 12.13
C GLU A 43 2.63 -5.53 11.57
N GLU A 44 2.75 -4.71 10.51
CA GLU A 44 4.06 -4.32 9.99
C GLU A 44 4.87 -3.55 11.04
N GLU A 45 4.27 -2.63 11.78
CA GLU A 45 4.95 -1.88 12.84
C GLU A 45 5.40 -2.80 13.99
N LYS A 46 4.57 -3.78 14.40
CA LYS A 46 4.95 -4.80 15.38
C LYS A 46 6.15 -5.64 14.91
N LEU A 47 6.19 -6.00 13.63
CA LEU A 47 7.31 -6.74 13.05
C LEU A 47 8.56 -5.87 12.97
N ARG A 48 8.43 -4.60 12.60
CA ARG A 48 9.54 -3.64 12.59
C ARG A 48 10.16 -3.43 13.96
N ALA A 49 9.33 -3.37 15.00
CA ALA A 49 9.82 -3.29 16.38
C ALA A 49 10.67 -4.50 16.80
N GLN A 50 10.41 -5.67 16.22
CA GLN A 50 11.13 -6.92 16.53
C GLN A 50 12.32 -7.19 15.60
N LEU A 51 12.20 -6.85 14.32
CA LEU A 51 13.14 -7.24 13.26
C LEU A 51 13.98 -6.07 12.71
N GLY A 52 13.68 -4.83 13.11
CA GLY A 52 14.34 -3.62 12.63
C GLY A 52 13.73 -3.08 11.33
N ASP A 53 14.57 -2.59 10.41
CA ASP A 53 14.11 -1.85 9.22
C ASP A 53 13.60 -2.76 8.09
N VAL A 54 12.48 -3.43 8.34
CA VAL A 54 11.76 -4.29 7.38
C VAL A 54 10.47 -3.63 6.90
N ALA A 55 10.12 -3.78 5.63
CA ALA A 55 8.84 -3.28 5.12
C ALA A 55 8.27 -4.23 4.06
N ILE A 56 6.94 -4.27 3.98
CA ILE A 56 6.17 -5.04 3.01
C ILE A 56 6.46 -4.52 1.59
N LEU A 57 6.66 -3.21 1.45
CA LEU A 57 6.94 -2.57 0.18
C LEU A 57 8.38 -2.09 0.10
N LYS A 58 8.83 -1.93 -1.13
CA LYS A 58 10.11 -1.28 -1.45
C LYS A 58 9.85 -0.16 -2.43
N GLU A 59 10.71 0.85 -2.37
CA GLU A 59 10.77 1.94 -3.31
C GLU A 59 12.15 1.95 -3.96
N ARG A 60 12.19 2.12 -5.29
CA ARG A 60 13.43 2.31 -6.04
C ARG A 60 13.53 3.76 -6.49
N ARG A 61 14.54 4.48 -6.03
CA ARG A 61 14.87 5.85 -6.47
C ARG A 61 16.35 5.96 -6.77
N ALA A 62 16.67 6.57 -7.91
CA ALA A 62 18.07 6.76 -8.36
C ALA A 62 18.90 5.46 -8.29
N GLY A 63 18.31 4.33 -8.68
CA GLY A 63 18.98 3.02 -8.65
C GLY A 63 19.05 2.34 -7.27
N VAL A 64 18.74 3.04 -6.17
CA VAL A 64 18.77 2.50 -4.80
C VAL A 64 17.38 2.02 -4.39
N SER A 65 17.31 0.81 -3.84
CA SER A 65 16.09 0.22 -3.28
C SER A 65 16.04 0.42 -1.77
N ARG A 66 14.95 0.97 -1.25
CA ARG A 66 14.75 1.24 0.18
C ARG A 66 13.42 0.63 0.66
N PRO A 67 13.33 0.16 1.91
CA PRO A 67 12.06 -0.21 2.52
C PRO A 67 11.07 0.97 2.46
N LEU A 68 9.81 0.67 2.13
CA LEU A 68 8.71 1.62 2.15
C LEU A 68 7.62 1.06 3.07
N PRO A 69 7.59 1.46 4.35
CA PRO A 69 6.53 1.05 5.27
C PRO A 69 5.15 1.51 4.78
N LEU A 70 4.11 0.77 5.13
CA LEU A 70 2.71 1.13 4.87
C LEU A 70 2.38 2.48 5.51
N ARG A 71 2.84 2.74 6.74
CA ARG A 71 2.70 4.05 7.38
C ARG A 71 3.18 5.21 6.51
N GLU A 72 4.31 5.02 5.83
CA GLU A 72 4.88 6.03 4.94
C GLU A 72 4.09 6.12 3.63
N LEU A 73 3.65 5.00 3.07
CA LEU A 73 2.76 5.01 1.91
C LEU A 73 1.45 5.77 2.20
N ARG A 74 0.83 5.55 3.37
CA ARG A 74 -0.40 6.24 3.80
C ARG A 74 -0.19 7.75 3.92
N ARG A 75 0.89 8.17 4.59
CA ARG A 75 1.26 9.59 4.70
C ARG A 75 1.38 10.25 3.33
N ARG A 76 2.04 9.58 2.38
CA ARG A 76 2.20 10.10 1.01
C ARG A 76 0.87 10.25 0.28
N VAL A 77 -0.04 9.28 0.41
CA VAL A 77 -1.37 9.38 -0.20
C VAL A 77 -2.13 10.57 0.40
N GLN A 78 -2.16 10.68 1.73
CA GLN A 78 -2.84 11.78 2.43
C GLN A 78 -2.25 13.16 2.07
N HIS A 79 -0.94 13.28 1.89
CA HIS A 79 -0.30 14.52 1.45
C HIS A 79 -0.61 14.87 -0.01
N VAL A 80 -0.72 13.89 -0.90
CA VAL A 80 -1.13 14.13 -2.29
C VAL A 80 -2.58 14.59 -2.35
N ASP A 81 -3.47 13.96 -1.58
CA ASP A 81 -4.89 14.33 -1.55
C ASP A 81 -5.13 15.71 -0.91
N ALA A 82 -4.25 16.16 0.01
CA ALA A 82 -4.33 17.50 0.61
C ALA A 82 -3.78 18.63 -0.29
N ALA A 83 -3.01 18.28 -1.32
CA ALA A 83 -2.38 19.23 -2.24
C ALA A 83 -3.08 19.29 -3.62
N ALA A 84 -4.11 18.48 -3.82
CA ALA A 84 -4.97 18.42 -5.01
C ALA A 84 -6.30 19.14 -4.77
#